data_AF-J3IQC1-F1
#
_entry.id   AF-J3IQC1-F1
#
_cell.length_a   1.000
_cell.length_b   1.000
_cell.length_c   1.000
_cell.angle_alpha   90.00
_cell.angle_beta   90.00
_cell.angle_gamma   90.00
#
_symmetry.space_group_name_H-M   'P 1'
#
loop_
_entity.id
_entity.type
_entity.pdbx_description
1 polymer ?
#
loop_
_entity_poly.entity_id
_entity_poly.type
_entity_poly.pdbx_seq_one_letter_code
_entity_poly.pdbx_strand_id
1 'polypeptide(L)'
;MPYRPNPRRPLPVQLSALHLTGSIALGLWLGFLAIALTCWLLSRFLFTEQLAPVAQAVQQLAKPPVTVQVQPDIPPQSPLFDQYEENLRKNEQQVRLDQARSSSRNQSNPKCQFWLQQDQTAPSEKSRANVLQFCD
;
A
#
# COMPACT_ATOMS: atom_id res chain seq x y z
N MET A 1 -54.58 -49.39 -2.04
CA MET A 1 -53.21 -49.96 -2.08
C MET A 1 -52.41 -49.32 -0.95
N PRO A 2 -51.79 -50.07 -0.03
CA PRO A 2 -51.04 -49.47 1.07
C PRO A 2 -49.68 -48.96 0.57
N TYR A 3 -49.39 -47.69 0.84
CA TYR A 3 -48.13 -47.04 0.51
C TYR A 3 -47.02 -47.60 1.43
N ARG A 4 -45.99 -48.22 0.84
CA ARG A 4 -44.75 -48.58 1.55
C ARG A 4 -43.73 -47.44 1.41
N PRO A 5 -43.23 -46.86 2.52
CA PRO A 5 -42.09 -45.97 2.46
C PRO A 5 -40.83 -46.74 2.08
N ASN A 6 -40.06 -46.21 1.15
CA ASN A 6 -38.78 -46.77 0.72
C ASN A 6 -37.72 -46.60 1.84
N PRO A 7 -37.06 -47.65 2.32
CA PRO A 7 -36.01 -47.52 3.33
C PRO A 7 -34.79 -46.81 2.73
N ARG A 8 -34.56 -45.55 3.13
CA ARG A 8 -33.31 -44.86 2.83
C ARG A 8 -32.17 -45.59 3.56
N ARG A 9 -31.32 -46.28 2.80
CA ARG A 9 -30.06 -46.81 3.33
C ARG A 9 -29.15 -45.62 3.67
N PRO A 10 -28.73 -45.43 4.93
CA PRO A 10 -27.64 -44.52 5.22
C PRO A 10 -26.38 -45.12 4.61
N LEU A 11 -25.76 -44.43 3.66
CA LEU A 11 -24.42 -44.75 3.18
C LEU A 11 -23.47 -44.58 4.38
N PRO A 12 -22.84 -45.65 4.89
CA PRO A 12 -21.86 -45.51 5.93
C PRO A 12 -20.60 -44.99 5.23
N VAL A 13 -20.46 -43.67 5.17
CA VAL A 13 -19.18 -43.05 4.84
C VAL A 13 -18.26 -43.34 6.04
N GLN A 14 -17.68 -44.54 6.05
CA GLN A 14 -16.65 -44.96 7.01
C GLN A 14 -15.28 -44.38 6.67
N LEU A 15 -15.21 -43.31 5.85
CA LEU A 15 -14.07 -42.42 5.88
C LEU A 15 -14.17 -41.68 7.21
N SER A 16 -13.50 -42.26 8.21
CA SER A 16 -13.51 -41.80 9.59
C SER A 16 -13.30 -40.29 9.62
N ALA A 17 -14.15 -39.57 10.37
CA ALA A 17 -13.99 -38.13 10.56
C ALA A 17 -12.56 -37.77 10.98
N LEU A 18 -11.89 -38.69 11.69
CA LEU A 18 -10.47 -38.66 12.03
C LEU A 18 -9.53 -38.58 10.82
N HIS A 19 -9.77 -39.36 9.75
CA HIS A 19 -8.96 -39.32 8.54
C HIS A 19 -9.18 -38.02 7.75
N LEU A 20 -10.42 -37.51 7.73
CA LEU A 20 -10.73 -36.21 7.13
C LEU A 20 -10.04 -35.06 7.89
N THR A 21 -10.10 -35.06 9.21
CA THR A 21 -9.40 -34.05 10.02
C THR A 21 -7.89 -34.18 9.90
N GLY A 22 -7.38 -35.42 9.81
CA GLY A 22 -5.95 -35.68 9.65
C GLY A 22 -5.43 -35.15 8.31
N SER A 23 -6.15 -35.36 7.21
CA SER A 23 -5.75 -34.85 5.90
C SER A 23 -5.82 -33.33 5.81
N ILE A 24 -6.82 -32.69 6.43
CA ILE A 24 -6.91 -31.22 6.50
C ILE A 24 -5.78 -30.66 7.36
N ALA A 25 -5.52 -31.23 8.53
CA ALA A 25 -4.44 -30.80 9.41
C ALA A 25 -3.07 -30.95 8.75
N LEU A 26 -2.82 -32.06 8.05
CA LEU A 26 -1.62 -32.26 7.26
C LEU A 26 -1.51 -31.25 6.12
N GLY A 27 -2.60 -30.98 5.40
CA GLY A 27 -2.63 -29.97 4.35
C GLY A 27 -2.30 -28.57 4.86
N LEU A 28 -2.86 -28.17 6.01
CA LEU A 28 -2.56 -26.88 6.65
C LEU A 28 -1.10 -26.81 7.12
N TRP A 29 -0.57 -27.89 7.68
CA TRP A 29 0.83 -27.95 8.11
C TRP A 29 1.80 -27.83 6.92
N LEU A 30 1.52 -28.55 5.83
CA LEU A 30 2.30 -28.46 4.60
C LEU A 30 2.20 -27.08 3.94
N GLY A 31 1.01 -26.47 3.95
CA GLY A 31 0.81 -25.10 3.48
C GLY A 31 1.61 -24.09 4.30
N PHE A 32 1.58 -24.23 5.63
CA PHE A 32 2.38 -23.39 6.52
C PHE A 32 3.89 -23.52 6.26
N LEU A 33 4.38 -24.76 6.12
CA LEU A 33 5.79 -25.01 5.79
C LEU A 33 6.18 -24.40 4.44
N ALA A 34 5.33 -24.51 3.42
CA ALA A 34 5.58 -23.94 2.10
C ALA A 34 5.65 -22.40 2.15
N ILE A 35 4.71 -21.75 2.86
CA ILE A 35 4.72 -20.30 3.03
C ILE A 35 5.95 -19.86 3.82
N ALA A 36 6.27 -20.53 4.93
CA ALA A 36 7.45 -20.23 5.73
C ALA A 36 8.75 -20.37 4.92
N LEU A 37 8.90 -21.45 4.14
CA LEU A 37 10.02 -21.64 3.23
C LEU A 37 10.09 -20.56 2.16
N THR A 38 8.95 -20.20 1.58
CA THR A 38 8.88 -19.17 0.54
C THR A 38 9.26 -17.81 1.11
N CYS A 39 8.73 -17.42 2.26
CA CYS A 39 9.12 -16.19 2.96
C CYS A 39 10.61 -16.21 3.36
N TRP A 40 11.12 -17.34 3.84
CA TRP A 40 12.53 -17.49 4.18
C TRP A 40 13.44 -17.37 2.96
N LEU A 41 13.07 -18.00 1.83
CA LEU A 41 13.78 -17.88 0.55
C LEU A 41 13.70 -16.45 0.01
N LEU A 42 12.52 -15.83 0.01
CA LEU A 42 12.36 -14.44 -0.41
C LEU A 42 13.23 -13.50 0.44
N SER A 43 13.21 -13.68 1.77
CA SER A 43 14.10 -12.94 2.66
C SER A 43 15.56 -13.22 2.31
N ARG A 44 15.98 -14.47 2.14
CA ARG A 44 17.37 -14.79 1.79
C ARG A 44 17.76 -14.16 0.45
N PHE A 45 16.99 -14.32 -0.62
CA PHE A 45 17.35 -13.83 -1.96
C PHE A 45 17.26 -12.32 -2.08
N LEU A 46 16.16 -11.70 -1.63
CA LEU A 46 16.02 -10.25 -1.64
C LEU A 46 17.09 -9.59 -0.76
N PHE A 47 17.39 -10.17 0.41
CA PHE A 47 18.41 -9.59 1.26
C PHE A 47 19.83 -9.78 0.72
N THR A 48 20.09 -10.86 -0.03
CA THR A 48 21.44 -11.11 -0.57
C THR A 48 21.73 -10.30 -1.83
N GLU A 49 20.75 -10.21 -2.72
CA GLU A 49 20.91 -9.50 -4.00
C GLU A 49 20.75 -7.99 -3.83
N GLN A 50 19.84 -7.50 -2.95
CA GLN A 50 19.59 -6.07 -2.80
C GLN A 50 20.34 -5.39 -1.65
N LEU A 51 20.88 -6.12 -0.66
CA LEU A 51 21.72 -5.50 0.38
C LEU A 51 23.22 -5.55 0.08
N ALA A 52 23.70 -6.08 -1.05
CA ALA A 52 25.07 -5.78 -1.47
C ALA A 52 25.34 -4.26 -1.55
N PRO A 53 24.47 -3.42 -2.18
CA PRO A 53 24.66 -1.97 -2.19
C PRO A 53 24.31 -1.30 -0.85
N VAL A 54 23.32 -1.80 -0.10
CA VAL A 54 22.90 -1.20 1.19
C VAL A 54 23.87 -1.53 2.32
N ALA A 55 24.43 -2.75 2.36
CA ALA A 55 25.47 -3.12 3.32
C ALA A 55 26.76 -2.32 3.08
N GLN A 56 27.11 -2.03 1.82
CA GLN A 56 28.21 -1.11 1.52
C GLN A 56 27.90 0.32 1.97
N ALA A 57 26.68 0.83 1.76
CA ALA A 57 26.27 2.15 2.27
C ALA A 57 26.29 2.21 3.81
N VAL A 58 25.84 1.15 4.50
CA VAL A 58 25.87 1.05 5.96
C VAL A 58 27.29 0.85 6.49
N GLN A 59 28.18 0.12 5.79
CA GLN A 59 29.59 0.02 6.15
C GLN A 59 30.38 1.29 5.88
N GLN A 60 30.02 2.07 4.86
CA GLN A 60 30.54 3.44 4.69
C GLN A 60 30.04 4.39 5.78
N LEU A 61 28.83 4.18 6.29
CA LEU A 61 28.31 4.93 7.44
C LEU A 61 28.96 4.50 8.77
N ALA A 62 29.23 3.20 8.94
CA ALA A 62 29.77 2.62 10.17
C ALA A 62 31.30 2.68 10.29
N LYS A 63 32.01 2.91 9.18
CA LYS A 63 33.46 3.10 9.16
C LYS A 63 33.71 4.57 8.86
N PRO A 64 33.93 5.41 9.87
CA PRO A 64 34.14 6.83 9.64
C PRO A 64 35.38 6.97 8.76
N PRO A 65 35.28 7.51 7.53
CA PRO A 65 36.48 7.82 6.77
C PRO A 65 37.26 8.85 7.58
N VAL A 66 38.53 8.55 7.82
CA VAL A 66 39.53 9.56 8.19
C VAL A 66 39.33 10.72 7.23
N THR A 67 39.00 11.85 7.83
CA THR A 67 38.46 13.03 7.21
C THR A 67 39.55 13.70 6.37
N VAL A 68 39.76 13.22 5.14
CA VAL A 68 40.04 14.17 4.07
C VAL A 68 38.72 14.89 3.88
N GLN A 69 38.61 16.07 4.48
CA GLN A 69 37.54 17.02 4.15
C GLN A 69 37.67 17.34 2.66
N VAL A 70 37.04 16.52 1.83
CA VAL A 70 36.32 17.08 0.69
C VAL A 70 35.04 17.59 1.32
N GLN A 71 35.10 18.83 1.81
CA GLN A 71 33.92 19.66 1.97
C GLN A 71 33.20 19.56 0.62
N PRO A 72 32.03 18.91 0.50
CA PRO A 72 31.27 19.11 -0.70
C PRO A 72 30.95 20.61 -0.70
N ASP A 73 31.41 21.32 -1.73
CA ASP A 73 30.94 22.66 -2.09
C ASP A 73 29.45 22.51 -2.44
N ILE A 74 28.62 22.26 -1.43
CA ILE A 74 27.18 22.32 -1.55
C ILE A 74 26.88 23.80 -1.45
N PRO A 75 26.45 24.46 -2.54
CA PRO A 75 25.99 25.84 -2.44
C PRO A 75 24.88 25.90 -1.37
N PRO A 76 24.78 27.00 -0.59
CA PRO A 76 23.80 27.15 0.50
C PRO A 76 22.33 27.04 0.05
N GLN A 77 22.09 26.95 -1.27
CA GLN A 77 20.82 26.66 -1.92
C GLN A 77 20.96 25.33 -2.64
N SER A 78 20.79 24.23 -1.91
CA SER A 78 20.76 22.93 -2.55
C SER A 78 19.42 22.83 -3.30
N PRO A 79 19.41 22.57 -4.62
CA PRO A 79 18.17 22.49 -5.40
C PRO A 79 17.21 21.41 -4.88
N LEU A 80 17.72 20.46 -4.07
CA LEU A 80 16.91 19.45 -3.39
C LEU A 80 16.05 20.04 -2.27
N PHE A 81 16.50 21.10 -1.59
CA PHE A 81 15.69 21.77 -0.56
C PHE A 81 14.56 22.57 -1.20
N ASP A 82 14.85 23.35 -2.24
CA ASP A 82 13.82 24.08 -2.98
C ASP A 82 12.76 23.13 -3.53
N GLN A 83 13.18 22.01 -4.11
CA GLN A 83 12.29 20.99 -4.64
C GLN A 83 11.45 20.32 -3.53
N TYR A 84 12.02 20.11 -2.35
CA TYR A 84 11.28 19.59 -1.20
C TYR A 84 10.22 20.58 -0.71
N GLU A 85 10.57 21.86 -0.55
CA GLU A 85 9.63 22.91 -0.15
C GLU A 85 8.50 23.06 -1.17
N GLU A 86 8.82 23.05 -2.46
CA GLU A 86 7.81 23.05 -3.52
C GLU A 86 6.87 21.84 -3.43
N ASN A 87 7.40 20.64 -3.18
CA ASN A 87 6.60 19.44 -3.02
C ASN A 87 5.70 19.52 -1.79
N LEU A 88 6.19 20.08 -0.69
CA LEU A 88 5.41 20.30 0.52
C LEU A 88 4.23 21.24 0.25
N ARG A 89 4.47 22.39 -0.40
CA ARG A 89 3.42 23.34 -0.75
C ARG A 89 2.40 22.74 -1.73
N LYS A 90 2.86 21.96 -2.71
CA LYS A 90 1.97 21.24 -3.64
C LYS A 90 1.11 20.21 -2.90
N ASN A 91 1.67 19.49 -1.92
CA ASN A 91 0.96 18.50 -1.14
C ASN A 91 -0.14 19.13 -0.27
N GLU A 92 0.17 20.21 0.44
CA GLU A 92 -0.82 20.95 1.26
C GLU A 92 -2.02 21.41 0.42
N GLN A 93 -1.77 21.95 -0.78
CA GLN A 93 -2.84 22.37 -1.66
C GLN A 93 -3.68 21.20 -2.18
N GLN A 94 -3.08 20.03 -2.43
CA GLN A 94 -3.82 18.83 -2.84
C GLN A 94 -4.72 18.34 -1.70
N VAL A 95 -4.21 18.27 -0.47
CA VAL A 95 -4.97 17.87 0.72
C VAL A 95 -6.21 18.74 0.92
N ARG A 96 -6.08 20.07 0.74
CA ARG A 96 -7.22 21.00 0.84
C ARG A 96 -8.29 20.75 -0.23
N LEU A 97 -7.88 20.43 -1.46
CA LEU A 97 -8.82 20.08 -2.54
C LEU A 97 -9.50 18.75 -2.30
N ASP A 98 -8.78 17.75 -1.79
CA ASP A 98 -9.36 16.44 -1.48
C ASP A 98 -10.29 16.49 -0.27
N GLN A 99 -9.99 17.35 0.72
CA GLN A 99 -10.92 17.69 1.79
C GLN A 99 -12.21 18.31 1.22
N ALA A 100 -12.07 19.25 0.28
CA ALA A 100 -13.22 19.86 -0.38
C ALA A 100 -14.07 18.83 -1.16
N ARG A 101 -13.44 17.84 -1.81
CA ARG A 101 -14.12 16.72 -2.51
C ARG A 101 -14.86 15.79 -1.56
N SER A 102 -14.23 15.43 -0.45
CA SER A 102 -14.74 14.42 0.50
C SER A 102 -15.84 14.96 1.43
N SER A 103 -15.95 16.27 1.61
CA SER A 103 -16.99 16.90 2.41
C SER A 103 -18.38 16.75 1.78
N SER A 104 -19.31 16.11 2.49
CA SER A 104 -20.70 15.94 2.04
C SER A 104 -21.45 17.27 1.88
N ARG A 105 -21.09 18.28 2.69
CA ARG A 105 -21.62 19.65 2.57
C ARG A 105 -21.25 20.26 1.21
N ASN A 106 -20.03 20.02 0.75
CA ASN A 106 -19.54 20.54 -0.53
C ASN A 106 -20.15 19.80 -1.72
N GLN A 107 -20.40 18.50 -1.59
CA GLN A 107 -21.11 17.72 -2.61
C GLN A 107 -22.57 18.17 -2.78
N SER A 108 -23.20 18.71 -1.72
CA SER A 108 -24.56 19.26 -1.80
C SER A 108 -24.65 20.68 -2.39
N ASN A 109 -23.51 21.35 -2.62
CA ASN A 109 -23.47 22.70 -3.19
C ASN A 109 -23.22 22.65 -4.71
N PRO A 110 -24.18 23.09 -5.56
CA PRO A 110 -24.07 22.98 -7.01
C PRO A 110 -22.92 23.82 -7.61
N LYS A 111 -22.55 24.94 -6.99
CA LYS A 111 -21.39 25.75 -7.44
C LYS A 111 -20.07 25.05 -7.17
N CYS A 112 -19.93 24.43 -5.99
CA CYS A 112 -18.76 23.65 -5.65
C CYS A 112 -18.61 22.46 -6.61
N GLN A 113 -19.70 21.72 -6.85
CA GLN A 113 -19.71 20.58 -7.76
C GLN A 113 -19.27 20.95 -9.19
N PHE A 114 -19.71 22.09 -9.72
CA PHE A 114 -19.29 22.57 -11.04
C PHE A 114 -17.77 22.77 -11.12
N TRP A 115 -17.20 23.51 -10.17
CA TRP A 115 -15.76 23.78 -10.15
C TRP A 115 -14.94 22.52 -9.85
N LEU A 116 -15.46 21.63 -9.03
CA LEU A 116 -14.84 20.35 -8.72
C LEU A 116 -14.77 19.43 -9.95
N GLN A 117 -15.82 19.43 -10.76
CA GLN A 117 -15.89 18.68 -12.02
C GLN A 117 -14.99 19.30 -13.09
N GLN A 118 -14.95 20.63 -13.14
CA GLN A 118 -14.04 21.36 -14.04
C GLN A 118 -12.57 21.09 -13.71
N ASP A 119 -12.21 21.03 -12.42
CA ASP A 119 -10.84 20.70 -11.99
C ASP A 119 -10.44 19.26 -12.33
N GLN A 120 -11.37 18.31 -12.19
CA GLN A 120 -11.14 16.91 -12.55
C GLN A 120 -10.94 16.70 -14.06
N THR A 121 -11.65 17.47 -14.89
CA THR A 121 -11.62 17.32 -16.35
C THR A 121 -10.52 18.14 -17.02
N ALA A 122 -10.16 19.29 -16.43
CA ALA A 122 -9.10 20.17 -16.91
C ALA A 122 -8.44 20.88 -15.72
N PRO A 123 -7.47 20.23 -15.05
CA PRO A 123 -6.80 20.82 -13.89
C PRO A 123 -6.07 22.10 -14.29
N SER A 124 -6.60 23.22 -13.83
CA SER A 124 -6.09 24.55 -14.12
C SER A 124 -6.04 25.37 -12.84
N GLU A 125 -5.09 26.31 -12.76
CA GLU A 125 -4.94 27.15 -11.57
C GLU A 125 -6.21 27.94 -11.25
N LYS A 126 -6.90 28.44 -12.29
CA LYS A 126 -8.19 29.12 -12.17
C LYS A 126 -9.26 28.19 -11.58
N SER A 127 -9.33 26.95 -12.03
CA SER A 127 -10.28 25.96 -11.50
C SER A 127 -10.01 25.67 -10.02
N ARG A 128 -8.75 25.39 -9.66
CA ARG A 128 -8.34 25.13 -8.26
C ARG A 128 -8.66 26.30 -7.34
N ALA A 129 -8.37 27.53 -7.77
CA ALA A 129 -8.69 28.72 -6.99
C ALA A 129 -10.20 28.86 -6.73
N ASN A 130 -11.03 28.58 -7.73
CA ASN A 130 -12.49 28.61 -7.58
C ASN A 130 -13.02 27.47 -6.71
N VAL A 131 -12.44 26.26 -6.78
CA VAL A 131 -12.78 25.17 -5.86
C VAL A 131 -12.51 25.61 -4.42
N LEU A 132 -11.32 26.16 -4.14
CA LEU A 132 -10.98 26.63 -2.79
C LEU A 132 -11.85 27.81 -2.32
N GLN A 133 -12.36 28.64 -3.23
CA GLN A 133 -13.25 29.76 -2.89
C GLN A 133 -14.71 29.35 -2.68
N PHE A 134 -15.20 28.35 -3.42
CA PHE A 134 -16.61 27.96 -3.43
C PHE A 134 -16.92 26.66 -2.67
N CYS A 135 -15.91 25.93 -2.22
CA CYS A 135 -16.02 24.70 -1.44
C CYS A 135 -15.42 24.87 -0.04
N ASP A 136 -16.18 25.49 0.88
CA ASP A 136 -15.88 25.64 2.32
C ASP A 136 -16.81 24.78 3.21
#